data_AF-Q9FMW4-F1
#
_entry.id   AF-Q9FMW4-F1
#
_cell.length_a   1.000
_cell.length_b   1.000
_cell.length_c   1.000
_cell.angle_alpha   90.00
_cell.angle_beta   90.00
_cell.angle_gamma   90.00
#
_symmetry.space_group_name_H-M   'P 1'
#
loop_
_entity.id
_entity.type
_entity.pdbx_description
1 polymer ?
#
loop_
_entity_poly.entity_id
_entity_poly.type
_entity_poly.pdbx_seq_one_letter_code
_entity_poly.pdbx_strand_id
1 'polypeptide(L)'
;MTLSRVHQQLITFPAVKTSPAGYLPDPASINKLQIPTSSKFSFLTGKGKSMLRKKKNDSFTNGVRDQDKLGPKLTETVKRKLSLGARILQMGGLEKIYKRLFKVSDEEKLFKAYQCYLSTTAGPIAGLLFISSKKIAFCSERSIKVASPQGELNRVHYKVSIPLCKINGVNQSQNTTKPSQKYLEVVTVDGFDFWFMGFLSYQKAFNCLEQALSLSFKQ
;
A
#
# COMPACT_ATOMS: atom_id res chain seq x y z
N MET A 1 20.63 -15.13 -8.89
CA MET A 1 20.34 -13.92 -9.69
C MET A 1 21.39 -12.88 -9.35
N THR A 2 22.04 -12.27 -10.34
CA THR A 2 23.00 -11.18 -10.11
C THR A 2 22.23 -9.86 -10.10
N LEU A 3 22.35 -9.11 -9.02
CA LEU A 3 21.75 -7.78 -8.90
C LEU A 3 22.85 -6.72 -9.06
N SER A 4 22.59 -5.68 -9.84
CA SER A 4 23.46 -4.50 -9.92
C SER A 4 22.85 -3.38 -9.11
N ARG A 5 23.64 -2.77 -8.21
CA ARG A 5 23.26 -1.50 -7.58
C ARG A 5 23.25 -0.41 -8.64
N VAL A 6 22.12 0.31 -8.74
CA VAL A 6 22.01 1.48 -9.61
C VAL A 6 22.70 2.63 -8.87
N HIS A 7 23.70 3.24 -9.51
CA HIS A 7 24.44 4.45 -9.13
C HIS A 7 24.31 4.88 -7.65
N GLN A 8 25.39 4.70 -6.88
CA GLN A 8 25.48 5.08 -5.47
C GLN A 8 25.21 6.59 -5.27
N GLN A 9 24.07 6.91 -4.65
CA GLN A 9 23.99 8.06 -3.75
C GLN A 9 23.99 7.48 -2.33
N LEU A 10 25.18 7.23 -1.79
CA LEU A 10 25.34 6.80 -0.41
C LEU A 10 25.06 8.01 0.48
N ILE A 11 23.80 8.17 0.90
CA ILE A 11 23.48 9.12 1.97
C ILE A 11 23.70 8.36 3.28
N THR A 12 24.92 8.45 3.81
CA THR A 12 25.25 7.90 5.13
C THR A 12 24.65 8.81 6.19
N PHE A 13 23.74 8.26 7.00
CA PHE A 13 23.12 8.99 8.12
C PHE A 13 23.81 8.63 9.44
N PRO A 14 23.90 9.58 10.40
CA PRO A 14 24.49 9.31 11.70
C PRO A 14 23.62 8.35 12.53
N ALA A 15 24.28 7.42 13.23
CA ALA A 15 23.61 6.45 14.09
C ALA A 15 23.04 7.10 15.36
N VAL A 16 21.73 6.95 15.59
CA VAL A 16 21.07 7.30 16.86
C VAL A 16 20.94 6.04 17.72
N LYS A 17 21.48 6.08 18.95
CA LYS A 17 21.40 4.99 19.92
C LYS A 17 19.95 4.85 20.41
N THR A 18 19.26 3.77 20.04
CA THR A 18 17.90 3.46 20.53
C THR A 18 17.73 1.96 20.77
N SER A 19 16.93 1.62 21.79
CA SER A 19 16.59 0.26 22.25
C SER A 19 15.95 -0.61 21.14
N PRO A 20 16.11 -1.96 21.14
CA PRO A 20 15.54 -2.83 20.13
C PRO A 20 14.05 -3.05 20.37
N ALA A 21 13.21 -2.18 19.84
CA ALA A 21 11.79 -2.47 19.63
C ALA A 21 11.67 -3.23 18.30
N GLY A 22 11.07 -4.42 18.31
CA GLY A 22 10.86 -5.22 17.09
C GLY A 22 10.04 -4.48 16.03
N TYR A 23 10.32 -4.77 14.75
CA TYR A 23 9.62 -4.16 13.59
C TYR A 23 8.21 -4.71 13.36
N LEU A 24 7.82 -5.74 14.10
CA LEU A 24 6.48 -6.34 14.02
C LEU A 24 5.53 -5.61 14.97
N PRO A 25 4.31 -5.26 14.53
CA PRO A 25 3.33 -4.67 15.43
C PRO A 25 2.92 -5.66 16.53
N ASP A 26 2.68 -5.12 17.72
CA ASP A 26 2.11 -5.83 18.87
C ASP A 26 0.89 -6.67 18.47
N PRO A 27 0.82 -7.95 18.88
CA PRO A 27 -0.27 -8.86 18.53
C PRO A 27 -1.66 -8.34 18.93
N ALA A 28 -1.79 -7.44 19.92
CA ALA A 28 -3.08 -6.82 20.22
C ALA A 28 -3.64 -5.97 19.06
N SER A 29 -2.79 -5.55 18.12
CA SER A 29 -3.16 -4.82 16.90
C SER A 29 -3.57 -5.73 15.73
N ILE A 30 -3.65 -7.05 15.96
CA ILE A 30 -4.02 -8.06 14.95
C ILE A 30 -5.50 -7.98 14.56
N ASN A 31 -6.30 -7.15 15.25
CA ASN A 31 -7.73 -6.89 15.04
C ASN A 31 -8.26 -7.15 13.62
N LYS A 32 -9.00 -8.26 13.49
CA LYS A 32 -10.29 -8.52 12.80
C LYS A 32 -10.59 -7.87 11.44
N LEU A 33 -9.62 -7.30 10.73
CA LEU A 33 -9.87 -6.70 9.43
C LEU A 33 -9.73 -7.75 8.33
N GLN A 34 -10.86 -8.33 7.90
CA GLN A 34 -10.94 -8.97 6.59
C GLN A 34 -10.89 -7.86 5.54
N ILE A 35 -9.72 -7.61 4.95
CA ILE A 35 -9.64 -6.85 3.70
C ILE A 35 -10.30 -7.75 2.64
N PRO A 36 -11.44 -7.37 2.03
CA PRO A 36 -12.07 -8.21 1.03
C PRO A 36 -11.14 -8.37 -0.17
N THR A 37 -10.91 -9.62 -0.56
CA THR A 37 -10.17 -10.00 -1.76
C THR A 37 -10.90 -9.47 -3.00
N SER A 38 -10.56 -8.27 -3.46
CA SER A 38 -10.99 -7.80 -4.78
C SER A 38 -9.77 -7.73 -5.67
N SER A 39 -9.78 -8.58 -6.69
CA SER A 39 -8.94 -8.46 -7.86
C SER A 39 -8.97 -7.01 -8.36
N LYS A 40 -7.78 -6.46 -8.63
CA LYS A 40 -7.56 -5.11 -9.19
C LYS A 40 -7.87 -3.96 -8.22
N PHE A 41 -6.99 -3.75 -7.24
CA PHE A 41 -6.83 -2.46 -6.55
C PHE A 41 -6.15 -1.42 -7.47
N SER A 42 -6.64 -1.29 -8.70
CA SER A 42 -6.23 -0.26 -9.66
C SER A 42 -7.16 0.95 -9.50
N PHE A 43 -6.68 2.15 -9.84
CA PHE A 43 -7.36 3.46 -9.74
C PHE A 43 -7.11 4.25 -8.44
N LEU A 44 -5.84 4.48 -8.09
CA LEU A 44 -5.44 5.52 -7.12
C LEU A 44 -4.53 6.56 -7.78
N THR A 45 -5.00 7.23 -8.83
CA THR A 45 -4.46 8.55 -9.21
C THR A 45 -5.61 9.44 -9.65
N GLY A 46 -6.00 10.37 -8.79
CA GLY A 46 -6.88 11.47 -9.17
C GLY A 46 -6.13 12.37 -10.16
N LYS A 47 -6.59 12.40 -11.42
CA LYS A 47 -6.31 13.49 -12.36
C LYS A 47 -7.59 13.70 -13.17
N GLY A 48 -8.51 14.48 -12.60
CA GLY A 48 -9.60 15.07 -13.36
C GLY A 48 -9.02 16.01 -14.42
N LYS A 49 -9.51 15.90 -15.65
CA LYS A 49 -9.45 16.90 -16.74
C LYS A 49 -10.08 16.28 -17.99
N SER A 50 -11.32 16.66 -18.31
CA SER A 50 -11.76 16.94 -19.68
C SER A 50 -13.24 17.35 -19.62
N MET A 51 -13.45 18.65 -19.71
CA MET A 51 -14.75 19.23 -20.02
C MET A 51 -15.06 18.94 -21.48
N LEU A 52 -16.16 18.24 -21.76
CA LEU A 52 -16.86 18.47 -23.03
C LEU A 52 -18.36 18.41 -22.82
N ARG A 53 -18.90 19.58 -22.47
CA ARG A 53 -20.32 19.94 -22.63
C ARG A 53 -20.68 19.73 -24.11
N LYS A 54 -21.50 18.73 -24.44
CA LYS A 54 -22.31 18.76 -25.65
C LYS A 54 -23.77 18.60 -25.27
N LYS A 55 -24.38 19.75 -25.03
CA LYS A 55 -25.82 19.95 -24.86
C LYS A 55 -26.50 19.66 -26.20
N LYS A 56 -27.21 18.54 -26.31
CA LYS A 56 -28.20 18.35 -27.37
C LYS A 56 -29.51 17.92 -26.70
N ASN A 57 -30.43 18.86 -26.67
CA ASN A 57 -31.81 18.68 -26.27
C ASN A 57 -32.49 17.94 -27.43
N ASP A 58 -32.72 16.64 -27.30
CA ASP A 58 -33.67 15.96 -28.18
C ASP A 58 -34.83 15.46 -27.32
N SER A 59 -36.01 15.91 -27.75
CA SER A 59 -37.30 15.91 -27.07
C SER A 59 -37.74 14.51 -26.63
N PHE A 60 -38.20 14.40 -25.38
CA PHE A 60 -38.92 13.25 -24.85
C PHE A 60 -40.30 13.14 -25.52
N THR A 61 -40.41 12.34 -26.59
CA THR A 61 -41.72 11.85 -27.03
C THR A 61 -42.01 10.53 -26.36
N ASN A 62 -42.89 10.58 -25.35
CA ASN A 62 -43.49 9.44 -24.66
C ASN A 62 -44.17 8.48 -25.65
N GLY A 63 -43.47 7.44 -26.07
CA GLY A 63 -44.05 6.26 -26.71
C GLY A 63 -44.27 5.17 -25.68
N VAL A 64 -45.36 5.31 -24.91
CA VAL A 64 -45.85 4.24 -24.02
C VAL A 64 -46.50 3.18 -24.90
N ARG A 65 -45.76 2.11 -25.23
CA ARG A 65 -46.34 0.86 -25.71
C ARG A 65 -45.55 -0.32 -25.17
N ASP A 66 -46.14 -0.93 -24.17
CA ASP A 66 -46.19 -2.38 -23.90
C ASP A 66 -45.20 -3.24 -24.70
N GLN A 67 -44.04 -3.50 -24.11
CA GLN A 67 -43.33 -4.76 -24.34
C GLN A 67 -42.79 -5.30 -23.02
N ASP A 68 -43.62 -6.13 -22.42
CA ASP A 68 -43.31 -7.46 -21.94
C ASP A 68 -41.84 -7.92 -22.03
N LYS A 69 -41.35 -8.38 -20.87
CA LYS A 69 -40.52 -9.59 -20.74
C LYS A 69 -39.04 -9.53 -21.14
N LEU A 70 -38.35 -8.40 -20.93
CA LEU A 70 -36.88 -8.35 -20.93
C LEU A 70 -36.29 -8.15 -19.53
N GLY A 71 -36.03 -9.28 -18.86
CA GLY A 71 -34.81 -9.52 -18.09
C GLY A 71 -34.46 -8.60 -16.91
N PRO A 72 -34.72 -9.02 -15.65
CA PRO A 72 -34.24 -8.33 -14.44
C PRO A 72 -32.71 -8.31 -14.20
N LYS A 73 -31.86 -8.70 -15.16
CA LYS A 73 -30.45 -9.00 -14.88
C LYS A 73 -29.49 -7.81 -14.79
N LEU A 74 -29.93 -6.57 -15.05
CA LEU A 74 -29.02 -5.41 -14.98
C LEU A 74 -28.85 -4.84 -13.58
N THR A 75 -29.84 -4.93 -12.69
CA THR A 75 -29.78 -4.27 -11.37
C THR A 75 -28.75 -4.89 -10.43
N GLU A 76 -28.51 -6.20 -10.53
CA GLU A 76 -27.55 -6.88 -9.66
C GLU A 76 -26.10 -6.48 -9.97
N THR A 77 -25.74 -6.28 -11.25
CA THR A 77 -24.38 -5.89 -11.64
C THR A 77 -24.06 -4.47 -11.22
N VAL A 78 -25.02 -3.55 -11.29
CA VAL A 78 -24.80 -2.14 -10.91
C VAL A 78 -24.66 -2.00 -9.38
N LYS A 79 -25.44 -2.76 -8.60
CA LYS A 79 -25.35 -2.76 -7.12
C LYS A 79 -23.96 -3.17 -6.63
N ARG A 80 -23.30 -4.10 -7.31
CA ARG A 80 -21.93 -4.52 -6.98
C ARG A 80 -20.91 -3.40 -7.15
N LYS A 81 -20.96 -2.63 -8.25
CA LYS A 81 -20.06 -1.47 -8.46
C LYS A 81 -20.34 -0.33 -7.49
N LEU A 82 -21.60 -0.06 -7.17
CA LEU A 82 -21.96 0.96 -6.18
C LEU A 82 -21.44 0.63 -4.78
N SER A 83 -21.42 -0.65 -4.39
CA SER A 83 -20.90 -1.08 -3.09
C SER A 83 -19.41 -0.79 -2.91
N LEU A 84 -18.61 -0.84 -3.98
CA LEU A 84 -17.19 -0.52 -3.93
C LEU A 84 -16.98 0.98 -3.71
N GLY A 85 -17.71 1.82 -4.45
CA GLY A 85 -17.69 3.28 -4.25
C GLY A 85 -18.10 3.66 -2.83
N ALA A 86 -19.20 3.09 -2.33
CA ALA A 86 -19.65 3.27 -0.95
C ALA A 86 -18.61 2.78 0.07
N ARG A 87 -17.90 1.67 -0.18
CA ARG A 87 -16.85 1.15 0.72
C ARG A 87 -15.60 2.01 0.73
N ILE A 88 -15.21 2.60 -0.40
CA ILE A 88 -14.12 3.59 -0.45
C ILE A 88 -14.51 4.81 0.38
N LEU A 89 -15.77 5.27 0.28
CA LEU A 89 -16.30 6.34 1.13
C LEU A 89 -16.34 5.93 2.62
N GLN A 90 -16.74 4.69 2.95
CA GLN A 90 -16.85 4.18 4.32
C GLN A 90 -15.48 3.90 5.00
N MET A 91 -14.52 3.36 4.26
CA MET A 91 -13.15 3.12 4.76
C MET A 91 -12.37 4.43 4.89
N GLY A 92 -12.78 5.47 4.16
CA GLY A 92 -12.08 6.74 4.04
C GLY A 92 -10.85 6.64 3.14
N GLY A 93 -10.18 7.78 2.96
CA GLY A 93 -8.91 7.82 2.24
C GLY A 93 -7.84 6.93 2.89
N LEU A 94 -6.72 6.74 2.18
CA LEU A 94 -5.61 5.88 2.61
C LEU A 94 -5.12 6.16 4.04
N GLU A 95 -5.26 7.39 4.51
CA GLU A 95 -4.90 7.80 5.86
C GLU A 95 -5.77 7.13 6.94
N LYS A 96 -7.09 6.98 6.72
CA LYS A 96 -7.96 6.26 7.66
C LYS A 96 -7.63 4.77 7.68
N ILE A 97 -7.33 4.18 6.53
CA ILE A 97 -6.88 2.78 6.43
C ILE A 97 -5.57 2.61 7.19
N TYR A 98 -4.63 3.54 6.99
CA TYR A 98 -3.34 3.54 7.68
C TYR A 98 -3.47 3.59 9.20
N LYS A 99 -4.27 4.54 9.73
CA LYS A 99 -4.57 4.67 11.17
C LYS A 99 -5.30 3.45 11.76
N ARG A 100 -6.02 2.68 10.95
CA ARG A 100 -6.66 1.41 11.37
C ARG A 100 -5.67 0.23 11.36
N LEU A 101 -4.74 0.20 10.42
CA LEU A 101 -3.79 -0.91 10.26
C LEU A 101 -2.63 -0.83 11.26
N PHE A 102 -2.20 0.39 11.57
CA PHE A 102 -1.05 0.69 12.42
C PHE A 102 -1.47 1.64 13.54
N LYS A 103 -0.81 1.53 14.69
CA LYS A 103 -0.87 2.57 15.73
C LYS A 103 -0.14 3.80 15.18
N VAL A 104 -0.84 4.93 15.04
CA VAL A 104 -0.35 6.18 14.44
C VAL A 104 -0.56 7.28 15.47
N SER A 105 0.49 8.09 15.70
CA SER A 105 0.41 9.25 16.60
C SER A 105 -0.26 10.44 15.90
N ASP A 106 -0.80 11.39 16.64
CA ASP A 106 -1.44 12.58 16.05
C ASP A 106 -0.46 13.47 15.29
N GLU A 107 0.82 13.43 15.66
CA GLU A 107 1.94 14.11 14.99
C GLU A 107 2.30 13.46 13.64
N GLU A 108 1.81 12.25 13.38
CA GLU A 108 2.23 11.41 12.27
C GLU A 108 1.32 11.58 11.05
N LYS A 109 1.89 12.10 9.96
CA LYS A 109 1.18 12.35 8.70
C LYS A 109 1.56 11.33 7.65
N LEU A 110 0.57 10.70 7.04
CA LEU A 110 0.78 9.82 5.89
C LEU A 110 1.07 10.65 4.63
N PHE A 111 2.20 10.41 3.96
CA PHE A 111 2.51 11.05 2.68
C PHE A 111 1.87 10.30 1.51
N LYS A 112 2.23 9.02 1.35
CA LYS A 112 1.76 8.17 0.26
C LYS A 112 1.70 6.70 0.66
N ALA A 113 0.95 5.93 -0.11
CA ALA A 113 1.01 4.47 -0.11
C ALA A 113 1.29 3.98 -1.53
N TYR A 114 2.12 2.95 -1.64
CA TYR A 114 2.50 2.33 -2.90
C TYR A 114 2.24 0.84 -2.86
N GLN A 115 1.66 0.29 -3.92
CA GLN A 115 1.55 -1.15 -4.10
C GLN A 115 2.92 -1.71 -4.48
N CYS A 116 3.34 -2.74 -3.76
CA CYS A 116 4.60 -3.43 -3.96
C CYS A 116 4.54 -4.86 -3.41
N TYR A 117 5.65 -5.57 -3.54
CA TYR A 117 5.88 -6.87 -2.92
C TYR A 117 7.01 -6.76 -1.91
N LEU A 118 6.82 -7.35 -0.74
CA LEU A 118 7.91 -7.62 0.20
C LEU A 118 8.56 -8.95 -0.18
N SER A 119 9.87 -8.96 -0.42
CA SER A 119 10.64 -10.17 -0.66
C SER A 119 10.88 -10.89 0.65
N THR A 120 10.46 -12.15 0.75
CA THR A 120 10.74 -13.03 1.88
C THR A 120 11.36 -14.33 1.40
N THR A 121 11.93 -15.13 2.30
CA THR A 121 12.50 -16.45 1.98
C THR A 121 11.46 -17.42 1.43
N ALA A 122 10.20 -17.29 1.85
CA ALA A 122 9.08 -18.08 1.33
C ALA A 122 8.51 -17.53 0.01
N GLY A 123 9.05 -16.41 -0.49
CA GLY A 123 8.64 -15.76 -1.73
C GLY A 123 8.08 -14.34 -1.55
N PRO A 124 7.64 -13.70 -2.64
CA PRO A 124 7.13 -12.34 -2.62
C PRO A 124 5.73 -12.25 -2.02
N ILE A 125 5.55 -11.35 -1.05
CA ILE A 125 4.27 -11.06 -0.42
C ILE A 125 3.73 -9.74 -0.97
N ALA A 126 2.57 -9.78 -1.65
CA ALA A 126 1.91 -8.59 -2.17
C ALA A 126 1.31 -7.74 -1.03
N GLY A 127 1.49 -6.42 -1.09
CA GLY A 127 1.01 -5.50 -0.07
C GLY A 127 1.10 -4.03 -0.45
N LEU A 128 0.80 -3.20 0.54
CA LEU A 128 0.93 -1.75 0.48
C LEU A 128 2.05 -1.28 1.39
N LEU A 129 2.99 -0.51 0.85
CA LEU A 129 3.99 0.24 1.59
C LEU A 129 3.48 1.67 1.82
N PHE A 130 3.19 2.00 3.06
CA PHE A 130 2.84 3.32 3.55
C PHE A 130 4.10 4.06 3.97
N ILE A 131 4.24 5.31 3.52
CA ILE A 131 5.34 6.21 3.90
C ILE A 131 4.72 7.38 4.65
N SER A 132 5.04 7.50 5.94
CA SER A 132 4.62 8.59 6.81
C SER A 132 5.79 9.49 7.18
N SER A 133 5.50 10.57 7.92
CA SER A 133 6.51 11.46 8.49
C SER A 133 7.36 10.84 9.60
N LYS A 134 6.99 9.67 10.14
CA LYS A 134 7.68 9.03 11.28
C LYS A 134 8.18 7.62 10.98
N LYS A 135 7.56 6.90 10.05
CA LYS A 135 7.92 5.52 9.70
C LYS A 135 7.53 5.15 8.28
N ILE A 136 8.11 4.06 7.81
CA ILE A 136 7.50 3.28 6.74
C ILE A 136 6.80 2.08 7.33
N ALA A 137 5.69 1.67 6.73
CA ALA A 137 4.96 0.51 7.17
C ALA A 137 4.41 -0.29 6.01
N PHE A 138 4.59 -1.60 6.03
CA PHE A 138 4.08 -2.51 5.01
C PHE A 138 2.98 -3.39 5.60
N CYS A 139 1.90 -3.59 4.85
CA CYS A 139 0.83 -4.53 5.21
C CYS A 139 0.49 -5.40 4.00
N SER A 140 0.41 -6.72 4.18
CA SER A 140 0.02 -7.65 3.12
C SER A 140 -1.44 -7.48 2.74
N GLU A 141 -1.76 -7.62 1.45
CA GLU A 141 -3.15 -7.60 0.96
C GLU A 141 -3.92 -8.85 1.42
N ARG A 142 -3.23 -10.00 1.45
CA ARG A 142 -3.81 -11.28 1.88
C ARG A 142 -3.46 -11.57 3.33
N SER A 143 -4.43 -12.09 4.08
CA SER A 143 -4.21 -12.65 5.41
C SER A 143 -3.63 -14.07 5.30
N ILE A 144 -2.69 -14.41 6.15
CA ILE A 144 -2.18 -15.78 6.38
C ILE A 144 -2.90 -16.41 7.56
N LYS A 145 -3.03 -17.74 7.56
CA LYS A 145 -3.54 -18.50 8.71
C LYS A 145 -2.36 -18.80 9.64
N VAL A 146 -2.50 -18.46 10.92
CA VAL A 146 -1.53 -18.75 11.97
C VAL A 146 -2.25 -19.54 13.05
N ALA A 147 -1.70 -20.68 13.42
CA ALA A 147 -2.23 -21.49 14.52
C ALA A 147 -1.89 -20.81 15.86
N SER A 148 -2.90 -20.65 16.72
CA SER A 148 -2.67 -20.32 18.12
C SER A 148 -2.25 -21.57 18.90
N PRO A 149 -1.59 -21.40 20.06
CA PRO A 149 -1.29 -22.53 20.95
C PRO A 149 -2.52 -23.34 21.37
N GLN A 150 -3.71 -22.72 21.41
CA GLN A 150 -4.99 -23.34 21.73
C GLN A 150 -5.60 -24.14 20.55
N GLY A 151 -4.93 -24.18 19.39
CA GLY A 151 -5.39 -24.91 18.20
C GLY A 151 -6.34 -24.11 17.29
N GLU A 152 -6.61 -22.84 17.61
CA GLU A 152 -7.45 -21.99 16.76
C GLU A 152 -6.63 -21.40 15.60
N LEU A 153 -7.20 -21.41 14.38
CA LEU A 153 -6.56 -20.81 13.21
C LEU A 153 -6.98 -19.35 13.05
N ASN A 154 -6.09 -18.44 13.44
CA ASN A 154 -6.30 -17.01 13.31
C ASN A 154 -5.81 -16.50 11.95
N ARG A 155 -6.57 -15.62 11.33
CA ARG A 155 -6.18 -14.96 10.07
C ARG A 155 -5.53 -13.63 10.37
N VAL A 156 -4.25 -13.49 10.04
CA VAL A 156 -3.46 -12.29 10.33
C VAL A 156 -2.83 -11.75 9.05
N HIS A 157 -2.60 -10.45 8.98
CA HIS A 157 -1.85 -9.84 7.87
C HIS A 157 -0.37 -9.75 8.25
N TYR A 158 0.51 -10.01 7.28
CA TYR A 158 1.93 -9.75 7.47
C TYR A 158 2.14 -8.24 7.53
N LYS A 159 2.77 -7.76 8.60
CA LYS A 159 2.97 -6.34 8.86
C LYS A 159 4.43 -6.07 9.21
N VAL A 160 4.97 -4.99 8.67
CA VAL A 160 6.30 -4.46 9.02
C VAL A 160 6.13 -2.97 9.31
N SER A 161 6.76 -2.47 10.36
CA SER A 161 6.73 -1.06 10.74
C SER A 161 8.14 -0.63 11.13
N ILE A 162 8.77 0.22 10.33
CA ILE A 162 10.16 0.65 10.49
C ILE A 162 10.19 2.16 10.73
N PRO A 163 10.48 2.62 11.96
CA PRO A 163 10.70 4.03 12.24
C PRO A 163 11.78 4.63 11.34
N LEU A 164 11.59 5.86 10.86
CA LEU A 164 12.57 6.52 9.99
C LEU A 164 13.93 6.71 10.71
N CYS A 165 13.91 6.98 12.02
CA CYS A 165 15.12 7.08 12.85
C CYS A 165 15.90 5.75 12.99
N LYS A 166 15.28 4.62 12.63
CA LYS A 166 15.91 3.29 12.62
C LYS A 166 16.40 2.89 11.23
N ILE A 167 16.15 3.70 10.19
CA ILE A 167 16.65 3.44 8.84
C ILE A 167 18.06 4.02 8.71
N ASN A 168 19.03 3.14 8.49
CA ASN A 168 20.42 3.51 8.22
C ASN A 168 20.60 3.97 6.78
N GLY A 169 19.87 3.36 5.83
CA GLY A 169 19.99 3.72 4.43
C GLY A 169 18.98 3.00 3.55
N VAL A 170 18.81 3.52 2.33
CA VAL A 170 17.92 2.98 1.32
C VAL A 170 18.68 2.88 0.01
N ASN A 171 18.79 1.67 -0.55
CA ASN A 171 19.54 1.44 -1.78
C ASN A 171 18.63 1.02 -2.94
N GLN A 172 18.93 1.54 -4.12
CA GLN A 172 18.30 1.13 -5.37
C GLN A 172 19.11 0.00 -6.01
N SER A 173 18.41 -1.04 -6.44
CA SER A 173 19.02 -2.17 -7.13
C SER A 173 18.13 -2.62 -8.28
N GLN A 174 18.72 -3.18 -9.34
CA GLN A 174 17.99 -3.72 -10.46
C GLN A 174 18.60 -5.06 -10.91
N ASN A 175 17.77 -5.91 -11.50
CA ASN A 175 18.22 -7.17 -12.07
C ASN A 175 19.04 -6.89 -13.35
N THR A 176 20.24 -7.47 -13.45
CA THR A 176 21.14 -7.26 -14.59
C THR A 176 20.59 -7.83 -15.89
N THR A 177 19.89 -8.96 -15.83
CA THR A 177 19.25 -9.62 -16.97
C THR A 177 17.89 -8.99 -17.30
N LYS A 178 17.19 -8.47 -16.29
CA LYS A 178 15.85 -7.87 -16.43
C LYS A 178 15.80 -6.48 -15.78
N PRO A 179 16.32 -5.42 -16.43
CA PRO A 179 16.40 -4.07 -15.84
C PRO A 179 15.04 -3.46 -15.44
N SER A 180 13.93 -3.98 -15.99
CA SER A 180 12.57 -3.61 -15.56
C SER A 180 12.25 -4.07 -14.14
N GLN A 181 12.94 -5.09 -13.61
CA GLN A 181 12.81 -5.56 -12.24
C GLN A 181 13.72 -4.75 -11.33
N LYS A 182 13.10 -3.81 -10.62
CA LYS A 182 13.77 -2.93 -9.66
C LYS A 182 13.43 -3.33 -8.23
N TYR A 183 14.40 -3.16 -7.37
CA TYR A 183 14.40 -3.52 -5.96
C TYR A 183 14.78 -2.30 -5.13
N LEU A 184 14.18 -2.23 -3.95
CA LEU A 184 14.41 -1.22 -2.94
C LEU A 184 14.85 -1.94 -1.67
N GLU A 185 16.10 -1.77 -1.30
CA GLU A 185 16.68 -2.30 -0.07
C GLU A 185 16.54 -1.22 1.01
N VAL A 186 15.90 -1.53 2.14
CA VAL A 186 15.86 -0.68 3.32
C VAL A 186 16.71 -1.34 4.39
N VAL A 187 17.83 -0.71 4.74
CA VAL A 187 18.76 -1.19 5.76
C VAL A 187 18.50 -0.44 7.05
N THR A 188 18.33 -1.19 8.14
CA THR A 188 18.11 -0.64 9.47
C THR A 188 19.41 -0.51 10.24
N VAL A 189 19.43 0.35 11.26
CA VAL A 189 20.61 0.54 12.14
C VAL A 189 20.97 -0.71 12.93
N ASP A 190 20.00 -1.58 13.20
CA ASP A 190 20.20 -2.83 13.93
C ASP A 190 20.68 -3.98 13.03
N GLY A 191 20.95 -3.72 11.74
CA GLY A 191 21.50 -4.69 10.79
C GLY A 191 20.48 -5.53 10.03
N PHE A 192 19.17 -5.28 10.19
CA PHE A 192 18.15 -5.91 9.36
C PHE A 192 17.98 -5.19 8.03
N ASP A 193 17.74 -5.96 6.97
CA ASP A 193 17.43 -5.46 5.64
C ASP A 193 16.03 -5.94 5.18
N PHE A 194 15.30 -5.02 4.54
CA PHE A 194 13.98 -5.31 3.97
C PHE A 194 13.99 -4.99 2.48
N TRP A 195 13.63 -5.98 1.68
CA TRP A 195 13.65 -5.86 0.22
C TRP A 195 12.24 -5.72 -0.33
N PHE A 196 11.96 -4.58 -0.96
CA PHE A 196 10.71 -4.32 -1.66
C PHE A 196 10.93 -4.36 -3.17
N MET A 197 9.96 -4.89 -3.92
CA MET A 197 10.03 -4.98 -5.37
C MET A 197 8.66 -4.85 -6.01
N GLY A 198 8.61 -4.85 -7.34
CA GLY A 198 7.35 -4.86 -8.09
C GLY A 198 6.47 -3.63 -7.82
N PHE A 199 7.10 -2.48 -7.56
CA PHE A 199 6.39 -1.22 -7.38
C PHE A 199 5.68 -0.81 -8.66
N LEU A 200 4.40 -0.42 -8.56
CA LEU A 200 3.69 0.20 -9.68
C LEU A 200 4.32 1.53 -10.11
N SER A 201 4.98 2.23 -9.18
CA SER A 201 5.68 3.50 -9.44
C SER A 201 6.97 3.59 -8.62
N TYR A 202 7.96 2.78 -8.99
CA TYR A 202 9.24 2.65 -8.27
C TYR A 202 9.91 4.00 -7.96
N GLN A 203 10.15 4.83 -8.99
CA GLN A 203 10.86 6.11 -8.82
C GLN A 203 10.11 7.07 -7.89
N LYS A 204 8.77 7.08 -7.93
CA LYS A 204 7.95 7.90 -7.02
C LYS A 204 8.04 7.39 -5.58
N ALA A 205 8.04 6.07 -5.40
CA ALA A 205 8.19 5.46 -4.07
C ALA A 205 9.56 5.78 -3.46
N PHE A 206 10.64 5.60 -4.23
CA PHE A 206 12.00 5.94 -3.80
C PHE A 206 12.14 7.42 -3.43
N ASN A 207 11.76 8.33 -4.34
CA ASN A 207 11.84 9.77 -4.08
C ASN A 207 11.02 10.21 -2.86
N CYS A 208 9.86 9.57 -2.63
CA CYS A 208 9.02 9.85 -1.47
C CYS A 208 9.66 9.36 -0.16
N LEU A 209 10.35 8.22 -0.21
CA LEU A 209 11.06 7.66 0.94
C LEU A 209 12.29 8.50 1.29
N GLU A 210 13.08 8.90 0.31
CA GLU A 210 14.21 9.81 0.53
C GLU A 210 13.79 11.14 1.12
N GLN A 211 12.69 11.72 0.62
CA GLN A 211 12.13 12.94 1.20
C GLN A 211 11.71 12.74 2.65
N ALA A 212 11.06 11.61 2.98
CA ALA A 212 10.67 11.31 4.35
C ALA A 212 11.89 11.19 5.27
N LEU A 213 12.94 10.51 4.82
CA LEU A 213 14.21 10.39 5.57
C LEU A 213 14.87 11.76 5.76
N SER A 214 15.02 12.54 4.69
CA SER A 214 15.60 13.88 4.75
C SER A 214 14.86 14.81 5.71
N LEU A 215 13.53 14.72 5.77
CA LEU A 215 12.72 15.47 6.74
C LEU A 215 12.89 14.97 8.18
N SER A 216 13.04 13.65 8.37
CA SER A 216 13.21 13.06 9.70
C SER A 216 14.54 13.41 10.36
N PHE A 217 15.61 13.66 9.59
CA PHE A 217 16.93 14.04 10.14
C PHE A 217 17.06 15.54 10.43
N LYS A 218 16.13 16.38 9.95
CA LYS A 218 16.11 17.82 10.23
C LYS A 218 15.42 18.17 11.56
N GLN A 219 14.86 17.17 12.25
CA GLN A 219 14.05 17.33 13.46
C GLN A 219 14.87 16.92 14.69
#